data_AF-A0A923ZNV6-F1
#
_entry.id   AF-A0A923ZNV6-F1
#
_cell.length_a   1.000
_cell.length_b   1.000
_cell.length_c   1.000
_cell.angle_alpha   90.00
_cell.angle_beta   90.00
_cell.angle_gamma   90.00
#
_symmetry.space_group_name_H-M   'P 1'
#
loop_
_entity.id
_entity.type
_entity.pdbx_description
1 polymer ?
#
loop_
_entity_poly.entity_id
_entity_poly.type
_entity_poly.pdbx_seq_one_letter_code
_entity_poly.pdbx_strand_id
1 'polypeptide(L)'
;MRSHFIGLCVLIFLCVSCNNKPQQPSVASGNNDIAFNNFQTRFMDAYWKQNPAAAIYAGYGKYYEQLVIPDSAAFAGTISFSKAWLDSLHGFNYNNLSEDNKINFAIAQNQLQSNIWYTDTFKIQQWDPSSYNVGRECYYILTQNYAPLTERLKILSRHLQHSDEYYAAALHTLSRPTKEYTALAIQQNQGSLDVLGTGLSDSIKASALNQAEKDTLQQHIGLTTQAIKNYMNALQKIMADKNYAFRDFRIGKYLFRQKF
;
A
#
# COMPACT_ATOMS: atom_id res chain seq x y z
N MET A 1 47.46 -32.24 57.01
CA MET A 1 46.96 -31.81 58.33
C MET A 1 45.77 -30.89 58.06
N ARG A 2 44.53 -31.36 58.24
CA ARG A 2 43.67 -31.12 59.44
C ARG A 2 43.55 -29.62 59.76
N SER A 3 42.38 -29.00 59.92
CA SER A 3 40.99 -29.45 59.94
C SER A 3 40.09 -28.20 60.14
N HIS A 4 38.97 -28.15 59.42
CA HIS A 4 37.63 -27.68 59.88
C HIS A 4 37.44 -26.16 60.13
N PHE A 5 36.26 -25.53 60.05
CA PHE A 5 34.85 -25.97 60.14
C PHE A 5 33.91 -24.81 59.68
N ILE A 6 32.64 -25.14 59.38
CA ILE A 6 31.40 -24.30 59.41
C ILE A 6 31.15 -23.45 58.15
N GLY A 7 30.07 -23.60 57.38
CA GLY A 7 28.76 -24.17 57.66
C GLY A 7 27.71 -23.06 57.79
N LEU A 8 27.19 -22.53 56.67
CA LEU A 8 25.99 -21.69 56.69
C LEU A 8 25.11 -21.99 55.47
N CYS A 9 24.14 -22.86 55.68
CA CYS A 9 23.01 -23.09 54.79
C CYS A 9 22.14 -21.83 54.76
N VAL A 10 22.10 -21.13 53.62
CA VAL A 10 21.08 -20.12 53.35
C VAL A 10 19.93 -20.82 52.62
N LEU A 11 18.85 -21.09 53.37
CA LEU A 11 17.56 -21.48 52.82
C LEU A 11 16.94 -20.27 52.11
N ILE A 12 16.95 -20.27 50.78
CA ILE A 12 16.15 -19.35 49.97
C ILE A 12 14.80 -20.03 49.72
N PHE A 13 13.76 -19.56 50.40
CA PHE A 13 12.37 -19.90 50.09
C PHE A 13 11.99 -19.23 48.76
N LEU A 14 11.98 -20.02 47.68
CA LEU A 14 11.33 -19.65 46.41
C LEU A 14 9.84 -19.97 46.52
N CYS A 15 9.02 -18.97 46.85
CA CYS A 15 7.58 -19.05 46.67
C CYS A 15 7.25 -18.95 45.17
N VAL A 16 7.29 -20.08 44.48
CA VAL A 16 6.72 -20.21 43.13
C VAL A 16 5.20 -20.30 43.27
N SER A 17 4.52 -19.17 43.09
CA SER A 17 3.06 -19.16 42.94
C SER A 17 2.73 -19.51 41.47
N CYS A 18 2.74 -20.80 41.16
CA CYS A 18 2.15 -21.31 39.92
C CYS A 18 0.63 -21.35 40.09
N ASN A 19 -0.05 -20.26 39.74
CA ASN A 19 -1.50 -20.28 39.57
C ASN A 19 -1.81 -20.85 38.17
N ASN A 20 -1.51 -22.12 37.95
CA ASN A 20 -1.92 -22.86 36.76
C ASN A 20 -3.42 -23.16 36.88
N LYS A 21 -4.26 -22.19 36.55
CA LYS A 21 -5.61 -22.51 36.08
C LYS A 21 -5.46 -23.12 34.70
N PRO A 22 -5.84 -24.39 34.46
CA PRO A 22 -5.97 -24.87 33.10
C PRO A 22 -7.02 -24.00 32.40
N GLN A 23 -6.59 -23.17 31.44
CA GLN A 23 -7.51 -22.59 30.47
C GLN A 23 -8.14 -23.77 29.74
N GLN A 24 -9.41 -24.04 30.04
CA GLN A 24 -10.20 -24.90 29.19
C GLN A 24 -10.22 -24.25 27.79
N PRO A 25 -9.83 -24.96 26.72
CA PRO A 25 -10.05 -24.45 25.38
C PRO A 25 -11.56 -24.33 25.21
N SER A 26 -12.04 -23.09 25.06
CA SER A 26 -13.43 -22.83 24.73
C SER A 26 -13.72 -23.45 23.37
N VAL A 27 -14.40 -24.60 23.36
CA VAL A 27 -14.78 -25.31 22.13
C VAL A 27 -15.62 -24.41 21.19
N ALA A 28 -16.32 -23.40 21.76
CA ALA A 28 -17.05 -22.38 21.02
C ALA A 28 -16.17 -21.32 20.32
N SER A 29 -14.95 -21.04 20.81
CA SER A 29 -14.02 -20.13 20.13
C SER A 29 -13.37 -20.82 18.93
N GLY A 30 -13.06 -22.13 19.04
CA GLY A 30 -12.39 -22.89 17.97
C GLY A 30 -13.09 -22.81 16.61
N ASN A 31 -14.43 -22.91 16.57
CA ASN A 31 -15.17 -22.79 15.31
C ASN A 31 -15.22 -21.36 14.77
N ASN A 32 -15.34 -20.36 15.65
CA ASN A 32 -15.33 -18.93 15.24
C ASN A 32 -13.96 -18.50 14.75
N ASP A 33 -12.88 -18.94 15.40
CA ASP A 33 -11.50 -18.68 14.98
C ASP A 33 -11.22 -19.34 13.62
N ILE A 34 -11.67 -20.58 13.37
CA ILE A 34 -11.53 -21.21 12.05
C ILE A 34 -12.27 -20.40 10.96
N ALA A 35 -13.51 -19.99 11.23
CA ALA A 35 -14.28 -19.18 10.30
C ALA A 35 -13.62 -17.82 10.02
N PHE A 36 -13.06 -17.18 11.06
CA PHE A 36 -12.36 -15.92 10.97
C PHE A 36 -11.03 -16.05 10.21
N ASN A 37 -10.25 -17.09 10.47
CA ASN A 37 -9.01 -17.38 9.74
C ASN A 37 -9.30 -17.57 8.23
N ASN A 38 -10.37 -18.28 7.89
CA ASN A 38 -10.82 -18.41 6.50
C ASN A 38 -11.23 -17.06 5.89
N PHE A 39 -11.89 -16.19 6.67
CA PHE A 39 -12.19 -14.82 6.25
C PHE A 39 -10.91 -14.03 5.98
N GLN A 40 -9.91 -14.10 6.86
CA GLN A 40 -8.63 -13.41 6.68
C GLN A 40 -7.95 -13.83 5.37
N THR A 41 -7.89 -15.13 5.06
CA THR A 41 -7.28 -15.60 3.80
C THR A 41 -7.97 -15.00 2.57
N ARG A 42 -9.31 -14.97 2.54
CA ARG A 42 -10.06 -14.37 1.43
C ARG A 42 -9.91 -12.86 1.40
N PHE A 43 -9.91 -12.22 2.56
CA PHE A 43 -9.75 -10.78 2.70
C PHE A 43 -8.40 -10.32 2.17
N MET A 44 -7.30 -10.99 2.50
CA MET A 44 -5.97 -10.58 2.07
C MET A 44 -5.82 -10.60 0.55
N ASP A 45 -6.29 -11.64 -0.14
CA ASP A 45 -6.26 -11.67 -1.61
C ASP A 45 -7.14 -10.57 -2.22
N ALA A 46 -8.36 -10.40 -1.71
CA ALA A 46 -9.29 -9.37 -2.18
C ALA A 46 -8.76 -7.95 -1.93
N TYR A 47 -8.11 -7.72 -0.78
CA TYR A 47 -7.52 -6.45 -0.40
C TYR A 47 -6.38 -6.07 -1.34
N TRP A 48 -5.48 -7.01 -1.66
CA TRP A 48 -4.40 -6.75 -2.60
C TRP A 48 -4.88 -6.59 -4.04
N LYS A 49 -5.96 -7.28 -4.42
CA LYS A 49 -6.61 -7.06 -5.72
C LYS A 49 -7.19 -5.65 -5.82
N GLN A 50 -7.79 -5.14 -4.74
CA GLN A 50 -8.33 -3.78 -4.67
C GLN A 50 -7.23 -2.70 -4.63
N ASN A 51 -6.05 -3.04 -4.08
CA ASN A 51 -4.96 -2.10 -3.85
C ASN A 51 -3.65 -2.60 -4.50
N PRO A 52 -3.58 -2.76 -5.83
CA PRO A 52 -2.43 -3.38 -6.49
C PRO A 52 -1.13 -2.58 -6.34
N ALA A 53 -1.20 -1.25 -6.30
CA ALA A 53 -0.05 -0.39 -5.98
C ALA A 53 0.52 -0.73 -4.60
N ALA A 54 -0.34 -0.88 -3.58
CA ALA A 54 0.09 -1.29 -2.23
C ALA A 54 0.64 -2.73 -2.21
N ALA A 55 0.07 -3.62 -3.02
CA ALA A 55 0.54 -5.00 -3.17
C ALA A 55 2.01 -5.05 -3.63
N ILE A 56 2.43 -4.14 -4.53
CA ILE A 56 3.83 -3.99 -4.98
C ILE A 56 4.78 -3.75 -3.80
N TYR A 57 4.44 -2.83 -2.91
CA TYR A 57 5.27 -2.52 -1.75
C TYR A 57 5.22 -3.62 -0.68
N ALA A 58 4.11 -4.35 -0.59
CA ALA A 58 3.93 -5.45 0.34
C ALA A 58 4.60 -6.77 -0.10
N GLY A 59 5.11 -6.85 -1.34
CA GLY A 59 5.68 -8.09 -1.86
C GLY A 59 4.65 -9.08 -2.40
N TYR A 60 3.39 -8.67 -2.59
CA TYR A 60 2.30 -9.55 -3.03
C TYR A 60 2.18 -9.58 -4.57
N GLY A 61 3.08 -10.34 -5.21
CA GLY A 61 3.34 -10.36 -6.66
C GLY A 61 2.16 -10.63 -7.61
N LYS A 62 0.98 -11.02 -7.11
CA LYS A 62 -0.15 -11.50 -7.94
C LYS A 62 -0.79 -10.42 -8.81
N TYR A 63 -0.75 -9.15 -8.38
CA TYR A 63 -1.48 -8.05 -9.04
C TYR A 63 -0.56 -6.92 -9.55
N TYR A 64 0.75 -7.16 -9.68
CA TYR A 64 1.73 -6.12 -10.03
C TYR A 64 1.49 -5.48 -11.40
N GLU A 65 0.89 -6.22 -12.32
CA GLU A 65 0.54 -5.73 -13.66
C GLU A 65 -0.65 -4.76 -13.68
N GLN A 66 -1.39 -4.61 -12.58
CA GLN A 66 -2.62 -3.82 -12.54
C GLN A 66 -2.31 -2.38 -12.13
N LEU A 67 -2.46 -1.45 -13.06
CA LEU A 67 -2.42 -0.02 -12.78
C LEU A 67 -3.85 0.52 -12.67
N VAL A 68 -4.25 0.97 -11.49
CA VAL A 68 -5.60 1.52 -11.26
C VAL A 68 -5.65 2.96 -11.74
N ILE A 69 -6.55 3.25 -12.68
CA ILE A 69 -6.81 4.61 -13.16
C ILE A 69 -7.53 5.40 -12.05
N PRO A 70 -6.96 6.51 -11.54
CA PRO A 70 -7.48 7.19 -10.36
C PRO A 70 -8.63 8.15 -10.71
N ASP A 71 -9.76 7.57 -11.11
CA ASP A 71 -10.98 8.29 -11.45
C ASP A 71 -12.08 8.15 -10.38
N SER A 72 -13.22 8.81 -10.62
CA SER A 72 -14.37 8.76 -9.70
C SER A 72 -14.91 7.35 -9.47
N ALA A 73 -14.84 6.46 -10.47
CA ALA A 73 -15.31 5.09 -10.35
C ALA A 73 -14.36 4.27 -9.47
N ALA A 74 -13.05 4.44 -9.61
CA ALA A 74 -12.05 3.81 -8.76
C ALA A 74 -12.22 4.23 -7.29
N PHE A 75 -12.44 5.52 -7.02
CA PHE A 75 -12.67 6.01 -5.65
C PHE A 75 -13.98 5.47 -5.05
N ALA A 76 -15.07 5.46 -5.83
CA ALA A 76 -16.32 4.85 -5.40
C ALA A 76 -16.19 3.33 -5.16
N GLY A 77 -15.38 2.66 -5.98
CA GLY A 77 -15.01 1.26 -5.83
C GLY A 77 -14.31 0.98 -4.51
N THR A 78 -13.30 1.79 -4.14
CA THR A 78 -12.60 1.69 -2.84
C THR A 78 -13.53 1.84 -1.64
N ILE A 79 -14.46 2.80 -1.69
CA ILE A 79 -15.46 2.99 -0.63
C ILE A 79 -16.41 1.79 -0.56
N SER A 80 -16.92 1.33 -1.70
CA SER A 80 -17.89 0.23 -1.77
C SER A 80 -17.26 -1.09 -1.30
N PHE A 81 -16.04 -1.37 -1.73
CA PHE A 81 -15.24 -2.50 -1.25
C PHE A 81 -15.09 -2.42 0.27
N SER A 82 -14.65 -1.27 0.79
CA SER A 82 -14.35 -1.13 2.21
C SER A 82 -15.59 -1.31 3.09
N LYS A 83 -16.75 -0.79 2.67
CA LYS A 83 -18.04 -0.98 3.36
C LYS A 83 -18.48 -2.45 3.35
N ALA A 84 -18.48 -3.10 2.18
CA ALA A 84 -18.90 -4.51 2.08
C ALA A 84 -18.02 -5.46 2.93
N TRP A 85 -16.71 -5.20 3.00
CA TRP A 85 -15.80 -5.98 3.83
C TRP A 85 -15.91 -5.64 5.32
N LEU A 86 -16.25 -4.41 5.69
CA LEU A 86 -16.61 -4.07 7.08
C LEU A 86 -17.88 -4.78 7.51
N ASP A 87 -18.92 -4.79 6.67
CA ASP A 87 -20.17 -5.50 6.96
C ASP A 87 -19.91 -7.00 7.18
N SER A 88 -19.07 -7.59 6.33
CA SER A 88 -18.65 -8.99 6.46
C SER A 88 -17.84 -9.23 7.74
N LEU A 89 -16.94 -8.31 8.09
CA LEU A 89 -16.13 -8.37 9.31
C LEU A 89 -17.01 -8.27 10.57
N HIS A 90 -18.02 -7.39 10.57
CA HIS A 90 -18.95 -7.19 11.68
C HIS A 90 -19.94 -8.35 11.88
N GLY A 91 -19.99 -9.30 10.95
CA GLY A 91 -20.69 -10.57 11.14
C GLY A 91 -20.05 -11.50 12.18
N PHE A 92 -18.78 -11.29 12.54
CA PHE A 92 -18.10 -12.06 13.58
C PHE A 92 -18.37 -11.48 14.97
N ASN A 93 -18.73 -12.33 15.95
CA ASN A 93 -18.82 -11.90 17.33
C ASN A 93 -17.40 -11.71 17.92
N TYR A 94 -16.96 -10.46 18.01
CA TYR A 94 -15.63 -10.07 18.51
C TYR A 94 -15.26 -10.70 19.86
N ASN A 95 -16.22 -10.82 20.79
CA ASN A 95 -15.95 -11.37 22.12
C ASN A 95 -15.70 -12.88 22.13
N ASN A 96 -16.08 -13.57 21.04
CA ASN A 96 -15.90 -15.01 20.88
C ASN A 96 -14.64 -15.38 20.08
N LEU A 97 -13.86 -14.39 19.63
CA LEU A 97 -12.58 -14.61 18.97
C LEU A 97 -11.46 -14.81 20.00
N SER A 98 -10.41 -15.55 19.62
CA SER A 98 -9.15 -15.54 20.36
C SER A 98 -8.54 -14.14 20.44
N GLU A 99 -7.66 -13.90 21.41
CA GLU A 99 -7.00 -12.59 21.58
C GLU A 99 -6.21 -12.18 20.32
N ASP A 100 -5.52 -13.12 19.67
CA ASP A 100 -4.83 -12.87 18.40
C ASP A 100 -5.81 -12.44 17.29
N ASN A 101 -6.97 -13.09 17.20
CA ASN A 101 -7.97 -12.75 16.20
C ASN A 101 -8.74 -11.46 16.52
N LYS A 102 -8.85 -11.07 17.80
CA LYS A 102 -9.32 -9.73 18.17
C LYS A 102 -8.38 -8.65 17.66
N ILE A 103 -7.07 -8.85 17.75
CA ILE A 103 -6.07 -7.93 17.19
C ILE A 103 -6.21 -7.86 15.67
N ASN A 104 -6.25 -9.01 14.99
CA ASN A 104 -6.42 -9.09 13.54
C ASN A 104 -7.72 -8.42 13.06
N PHE A 105 -8.82 -8.62 13.79
CA PHE A 105 -10.09 -7.95 13.56
C PHE A 105 -9.94 -6.43 13.64
N ALA A 106 -9.34 -5.93 14.72
CA ALA A 106 -9.17 -4.50 14.94
C ALA A 106 -8.30 -3.85 13.85
N ILE A 107 -7.23 -4.52 13.41
CA ILE A 107 -6.37 -4.05 12.32
C ILE A 107 -7.15 -3.98 10.99
N ALA A 108 -7.87 -5.05 10.63
CA ALA A 108 -8.67 -5.08 9.41
C ALA A 108 -9.75 -4.00 9.42
N GLN A 109 -10.45 -3.84 10.54
CA GLN A 109 -11.46 -2.80 10.72
C GLN A 109 -10.86 -1.40 10.52
N ASN A 110 -9.75 -1.11 11.22
CA ASN A 110 -9.11 0.19 11.14
C ASN A 110 -8.62 0.50 9.73
N GLN A 111 -8.06 -0.48 9.02
CA GLN A 111 -7.62 -0.31 7.64
C GLN A 111 -8.78 0.03 6.70
N LEU A 112 -9.91 -0.68 6.79
CA LEU A 112 -11.08 -0.43 5.94
C LEU A 112 -11.74 0.91 6.25
N GLN A 113 -11.84 1.28 7.53
CA GLN A 113 -12.33 2.59 7.95
C GLN A 113 -11.40 3.71 7.47
N SER A 114 -10.09 3.50 7.54
CA SER A 114 -9.09 4.43 7.02
C SER A 114 -9.24 4.62 5.51
N ASN A 115 -9.42 3.55 4.74
CA ASN A 115 -9.61 3.65 3.29
C ASN A 115 -10.81 4.54 2.93
N ILE A 116 -11.94 4.36 3.63
CA ILE A 116 -13.13 5.20 3.47
C ILE A 116 -12.80 6.65 3.83
N TRP A 117 -12.20 6.89 5.00
CA TRP A 117 -11.89 8.23 5.48
C TRP A 117 -10.92 8.98 4.56
N TYR A 118 -9.84 8.34 4.11
CA TYR A 118 -8.86 8.95 3.20
C TYR A 118 -9.49 9.34 1.86
N THR A 119 -10.41 8.52 1.35
CA THR A 119 -11.06 8.72 0.06
C THR A 119 -12.20 9.74 0.12
N ASP A 120 -13.06 9.66 1.13
CA ASP A 120 -14.31 10.44 1.20
C ASP A 120 -14.19 11.72 2.05
N THR A 121 -13.52 11.64 3.19
CA THR A 121 -13.42 12.76 4.15
C THR A 121 -12.15 13.57 3.95
N PHE A 122 -10.99 12.91 3.94
CA PHE A 122 -9.70 13.57 3.79
C PHE A 122 -9.43 13.98 2.34
N LYS A 123 -9.96 13.22 1.38
CA LYS A 123 -9.88 13.45 -0.07
C LYS A 123 -8.46 13.69 -0.57
N ILE A 124 -7.51 12.88 -0.10
CA ILE A 124 -6.07 13.04 -0.43
C ILE A 124 -5.82 13.15 -1.93
N GLN A 125 -6.56 12.37 -2.71
CA GLN A 125 -6.52 12.34 -4.17
C GLN A 125 -6.74 13.72 -4.82
N GLN A 126 -7.48 14.62 -4.17
CA GLN A 126 -7.78 15.94 -4.74
C GLN A 126 -6.64 16.93 -4.55
N TRP A 127 -5.92 16.89 -3.43
CA TRP A 127 -5.03 17.99 -3.06
C TRP A 127 -3.56 17.60 -2.87
N ASP A 128 -3.24 16.31 -2.87
CA ASP A 128 -1.88 15.80 -2.85
C ASP A 128 -1.51 15.21 -4.22
N PRO A 129 -1.00 16.04 -5.17
CA PRO A 129 -0.55 15.53 -6.45
C PRO A 129 0.66 14.59 -6.37
N SER A 130 1.34 14.50 -5.22
CA SER A 130 2.52 13.63 -5.05
C SER A 130 2.14 12.17 -4.85
N SER A 131 0.86 11.87 -4.59
CA SER A 131 0.36 10.49 -4.60
C SER A 131 0.34 9.86 -5.99
N TYR A 132 0.45 10.66 -7.06
CA TYR A 132 0.43 10.19 -8.44
C TYR A 132 1.84 10.04 -9.01
N ASN A 133 2.37 8.82 -8.94
CA ASN A 133 3.71 8.51 -9.38
C ASN A 133 3.88 7.01 -9.67
N VAL A 134 3.88 6.63 -10.94
CA VAL A 134 4.12 5.23 -11.37
C VAL A 134 5.59 4.82 -11.29
N GLY A 135 6.53 5.77 -11.25
CA GLY A 135 7.95 5.47 -11.27
C GLY A 135 8.44 4.68 -10.07
N ARG A 136 7.86 4.93 -8.89
CA ARG A 136 8.17 4.14 -7.70
C ARG A 136 7.73 2.68 -7.89
N GLU A 137 6.52 2.45 -8.40
CA GLU A 137 5.99 1.11 -8.68
C GLU A 137 6.88 0.39 -9.72
N CYS A 138 7.27 1.08 -10.79
CA CYS A 138 8.21 0.57 -11.79
C CYS A 138 9.55 0.13 -11.19
N TYR A 139 10.13 0.94 -10.30
CA TYR A 139 11.38 0.61 -9.62
C TYR A 139 11.24 -0.69 -8.82
N TYR A 140 10.17 -0.85 -8.05
CA TYR A 140 9.96 -2.07 -7.26
C TYR A 140 9.72 -3.30 -8.15
N ILE A 141 8.88 -3.19 -9.17
CA ILE A 141 8.63 -4.28 -10.13
C ILE A 141 9.94 -4.73 -10.78
N LEU A 142 10.82 -3.79 -11.15
CA LEU A 142 12.08 -4.07 -11.85
C LEU A 142 13.21 -4.54 -10.94
N THR A 143 13.28 -4.12 -9.68
CA THR A 143 14.45 -4.37 -8.82
C THR A 143 14.25 -5.50 -7.81
N GLN A 144 13.01 -5.82 -7.45
CA GLN A 144 12.73 -6.90 -6.51
C GLN A 144 12.96 -8.27 -7.16
N ASN A 145 13.59 -9.21 -6.41
CA ASN A 145 13.95 -10.54 -6.91
C ASN A 145 12.86 -11.59 -6.62
N TYR A 146 11.63 -11.34 -7.10
CA TYR A 146 10.50 -12.27 -6.94
C TYR A 146 10.26 -13.17 -8.16
N ALA A 147 10.86 -12.85 -9.31
CA ALA A 147 10.74 -13.58 -10.56
C ALA A 147 11.96 -13.33 -11.46
N PRO A 148 12.22 -14.21 -12.46
CA PRO A 148 13.26 -13.97 -13.46
C PRO A 148 13.09 -12.61 -14.15
N LEU A 149 14.20 -11.97 -14.56
CA LEU A 149 14.20 -10.64 -15.18
C LEU A 149 13.18 -10.50 -16.32
N THR A 150 13.15 -11.48 -17.23
CA THR A 150 12.22 -11.50 -18.37
C THR A 150 10.76 -11.39 -17.92
N GLU A 151 10.35 -12.13 -16.89
CA GLU A 151 8.96 -12.08 -16.40
C GLU A 151 8.64 -10.76 -15.71
N ARG A 152 9.60 -10.20 -14.95
CA ARG A 152 9.43 -8.87 -14.33
C ARG A 152 9.26 -7.77 -15.38
N LEU A 153 9.98 -7.85 -16.49
CA LEU A 153 9.83 -6.90 -17.60
C LEU A 153 8.49 -7.06 -18.34
N LYS A 154 7.95 -8.28 -18.46
CA LYS A 154 6.60 -8.51 -19.00
C LYS A 154 5.52 -7.93 -18.09
N ILE A 155 5.65 -8.13 -16.79
CA ILE A 155 4.77 -7.52 -15.77
C ILE A 155 4.84 -6.00 -15.85
N LEU A 156 6.06 -5.44 -15.89
CA LEU A 156 6.29 -4.01 -16.02
C LEU A 156 5.64 -3.45 -17.30
N SER A 157 5.78 -4.16 -18.43
CA SER A 157 5.14 -3.75 -19.68
C SER A 157 3.62 -3.63 -19.53
N ARG A 158 2.96 -4.64 -18.94
CA ARG A 158 1.51 -4.60 -18.69
C ARG A 158 1.11 -3.50 -17.70
N HIS A 159 1.88 -3.33 -16.63
CA HIS A 159 1.67 -2.26 -15.66
C HIS A 159 1.70 -0.86 -16.31
N LEU A 160 2.61 -0.65 -17.26
CA LEU A 160 2.78 0.64 -17.93
C LEU A 160 1.76 0.94 -19.03
N GLN A 161 0.97 -0.06 -19.47
CA GLN A 161 0.12 0.01 -20.66
C GLN A 161 -0.84 1.22 -20.68
N HIS A 162 -1.38 1.60 -19.51
CA HIS A 162 -2.38 2.67 -19.37
C HIS A 162 -1.86 3.88 -18.57
N SER A 163 -0.54 4.12 -18.59
CA SER A 163 0.05 5.22 -17.81
C SER A 163 -0.41 6.62 -18.27
N ASP A 164 -0.76 6.77 -19.54
CA ASP A 164 -1.34 7.99 -20.09
C ASP A 164 -2.73 8.27 -19.50
N GLU A 165 -3.61 7.28 -19.49
CA GLU A 165 -4.92 7.35 -18.84
C GLU A 165 -4.78 7.65 -17.34
N TYR A 166 -3.80 7.03 -16.67
CA TYR A 166 -3.53 7.25 -15.25
C TYR A 166 -3.22 8.73 -14.94
N TYR A 167 -2.26 9.33 -15.65
CA TYR A 167 -1.87 10.72 -15.40
C TYR A 167 -2.91 11.72 -15.89
N ALA A 168 -3.68 11.39 -16.94
CA ALA A 168 -4.81 12.20 -17.36
C ALA A 168 -5.90 12.23 -16.27
N ALA A 169 -6.30 11.08 -15.75
CA ALA A 169 -7.26 10.98 -14.66
C ALA A 169 -6.76 11.65 -13.37
N ALA A 170 -5.46 11.52 -13.07
CA ALA A 170 -4.84 12.23 -11.95
C ALA A 170 -5.04 13.75 -12.06
N LEU A 171 -4.74 14.37 -13.22
CA LEU A 171 -4.96 15.80 -13.43
C LEU A 171 -6.44 16.19 -13.30
N HIS A 172 -7.35 15.38 -13.82
CA HIS A 172 -8.79 15.62 -13.71
C HIS A 172 -9.30 15.52 -12.26
N THR A 173 -8.67 14.69 -11.44
CA THR A 173 -9.03 14.53 -10.02
C THR A 173 -8.55 15.68 -9.14
N LEU A 174 -7.47 16.36 -9.52
CA LEU A 174 -6.90 17.43 -8.72
C LEU A 174 -7.87 18.60 -8.54
N SER A 175 -8.01 19.05 -7.30
CA SER A 175 -8.78 20.21 -6.90
C SER A 175 -8.08 20.93 -5.75
N ARG A 176 -7.63 22.16 -6.03
CA ARG A 176 -6.90 23.03 -5.07
C ARG A 176 -5.79 22.26 -4.32
N PRO A 177 -4.74 21.79 -5.02
CA PRO A 177 -3.61 21.16 -4.36
C PRO A 177 -2.89 22.13 -3.43
N THR A 178 -2.07 21.58 -2.54
CA THR A 178 -1.14 22.39 -1.75
C THR A 178 0.08 22.73 -2.59
N LYS A 179 0.72 23.86 -2.32
CA LYS A 179 1.92 24.28 -3.04
C LYS A 179 3.07 23.29 -2.80
N GLU A 180 3.17 22.79 -1.57
CA GLU A 180 4.21 21.88 -1.09
C GLU A 180 4.13 20.53 -1.79
N TYR A 181 2.94 19.92 -1.83
CA TYR A 181 2.76 18.63 -2.49
C TYR A 181 2.84 18.76 -4.01
N THR A 182 2.46 19.90 -4.59
CA THR A 182 2.66 20.18 -6.02
C THR A 182 4.14 20.22 -6.37
N ALA A 183 4.96 20.92 -5.57
CA ALA A 183 6.42 20.94 -5.76
C ALA A 183 7.03 19.55 -5.60
N LEU A 184 6.61 18.80 -4.58
CA LEU A 184 7.07 17.44 -4.34
C LEU A 184 6.73 16.49 -5.50
N ALA A 185 5.49 16.59 -6.02
CA ALA A 185 5.03 15.78 -7.15
C ALA A 185 5.91 15.99 -8.39
N ILE A 186 6.25 17.25 -8.71
CA ILE A 186 7.15 17.58 -9.83
C ILE A 186 8.53 16.93 -9.61
N GLN A 187 9.11 17.08 -8.41
CA GLN A 187 10.42 16.52 -8.10
C GLN A 187 10.44 14.98 -8.18
N GLN A 188 9.45 14.31 -7.60
CA GLN A 188 9.38 12.85 -7.59
C GLN A 188 9.14 12.29 -9.00
N ASN A 189 8.29 12.94 -9.80
CA ASN A 189 8.05 12.53 -11.19
C ASN A 189 9.27 12.80 -12.08
N GLN A 190 10.05 13.85 -11.83
CA GLN A 190 11.33 14.05 -12.51
C GLN A 190 12.30 12.88 -12.25
N GLY A 191 12.43 12.44 -11.00
CA GLY A 191 13.26 11.26 -10.67
C GLY A 191 12.69 9.95 -11.23
N SER A 192 11.40 9.90 -11.53
CA SER A 192 10.77 8.72 -12.15
C SER A 192 11.19 8.52 -13.60
N LEU A 193 11.54 9.60 -14.30
CA LEU A 193 12.09 9.52 -15.65
C LEU A 193 13.44 8.80 -15.68
N ASP A 194 14.23 8.87 -14.60
CA ASP A 194 15.51 8.17 -14.51
C ASP A 194 15.32 6.65 -14.40
N VAL A 195 14.27 6.21 -13.69
CA VAL A 195 13.89 4.79 -13.59
C VAL A 195 13.55 4.21 -14.97
N LEU A 196 12.89 5.02 -15.81
CA LEU A 196 12.51 4.65 -17.18
C LEU A 196 13.64 4.87 -18.21
N GLY A 197 14.82 5.32 -17.77
CA GLY A 197 15.95 5.67 -18.61
C GLY A 197 16.90 4.50 -18.89
N THR A 198 18.20 4.78 -18.79
CA THR A 198 19.28 3.86 -19.22
C THR A 198 19.26 2.53 -18.46
N GLY A 199 19.01 2.54 -17.15
CA GLY A 199 19.01 1.30 -16.34
C GLY A 199 17.94 0.29 -16.78
N LEU A 200 16.74 0.77 -17.12
CA LEU A 200 15.70 -0.08 -17.69
C LEU A 200 16.08 -0.56 -19.10
N SER A 201 16.65 0.32 -19.92
CA SER A 201 17.13 -0.03 -21.26
C SER A 201 18.17 -1.17 -21.24
N ASP A 202 19.10 -1.13 -20.29
CA ASP A 202 20.12 -2.17 -20.15
C ASP A 202 19.53 -3.48 -19.61
N SER A 203 18.54 -3.39 -18.70
CA SER A 203 17.77 -4.55 -18.24
C SER A 203 17.03 -5.23 -19.39
N ILE A 204 16.45 -4.46 -20.31
CA ILE A 204 15.77 -4.99 -21.51
C ILE A 204 16.76 -5.71 -22.43
N LYS A 205 17.96 -5.14 -22.64
CA LYS A 205 19.01 -5.79 -23.45
C LYS A 205 19.50 -7.10 -22.85
N ALA A 206 19.64 -7.16 -21.52
CA ALA A 206 20.08 -8.33 -20.78
C ALA A 206 19.01 -9.42 -20.64
N SER A 207 17.76 -9.12 -21.00
CA SER A 207 16.63 -10.04 -20.89
C SER A 207 16.53 -11.01 -22.07
N ALA A 208 15.77 -12.09 -21.88
CA ALA A 208 15.40 -13.03 -22.92
C ALA A 208 14.08 -12.66 -23.64
N LEU A 209 13.65 -11.39 -23.58
CA LEU A 209 12.48 -10.93 -24.35
C LEU A 209 12.72 -11.07 -25.85
N ASN A 210 11.70 -11.52 -26.57
CA ASN A 210 11.73 -11.52 -28.03
C ASN A 210 11.56 -10.09 -28.59
N GLN A 211 11.75 -9.91 -29.90
CA GLN A 211 11.73 -8.56 -30.50
C GLN A 211 10.36 -7.86 -30.33
N ALA A 212 9.25 -8.57 -30.55
CA ALA A 212 7.92 -8.00 -30.40
C ALA A 212 7.63 -7.56 -28.94
N GLU A 213 8.08 -8.35 -27.97
CA GLU A 213 7.99 -8.00 -26.55
C GLU A 213 8.83 -6.76 -26.20
N LYS A 214 10.04 -6.65 -26.77
CA LYS A 214 10.90 -5.47 -26.61
C LYS A 214 10.26 -4.21 -27.21
N ASP A 215 9.73 -4.32 -28.42
CA ASP A 215 9.07 -3.22 -29.13
C ASP A 215 7.84 -2.72 -28.35
N THR A 216 7.01 -3.66 -27.85
CA THR A 216 5.84 -3.35 -27.02
C THR A 216 6.24 -2.63 -25.73
N LEU A 217 7.23 -3.15 -25.00
CA LEU A 217 7.69 -2.52 -23.76
C LEU A 217 8.29 -1.12 -24.03
N GLN A 218 9.05 -0.95 -25.10
CA GLN A 218 9.60 0.35 -25.51
C GLN A 218 8.48 1.36 -25.84
N GLN A 219 7.42 0.92 -26.52
CA GLN A 219 6.24 1.74 -26.77
C GLN A 219 5.60 2.20 -25.45
N HIS A 220 5.34 1.28 -24.51
CA HIS A 220 4.75 1.62 -23.21
C HIS A 220 5.65 2.56 -22.39
N ILE A 221 6.98 2.36 -22.42
CA ILE A 221 7.94 3.28 -21.79
C ILE A 221 7.86 4.68 -22.40
N GLY A 222 7.77 4.76 -23.74
CA GLY A 222 7.64 6.03 -24.46
C GLY A 222 6.36 6.79 -24.07
N LEU A 223 5.22 6.10 -24.08
CA LEU A 223 3.93 6.64 -23.65
C LEU A 223 3.98 7.12 -22.20
N THR A 224 4.51 6.31 -21.30
CA THR A 224 4.65 6.64 -19.87
C THR A 224 5.54 7.86 -19.66
N THR A 225 6.69 7.92 -20.35
CA THR A 225 7.61 9.06 -20.28
C THR A 225 6.93 10.36 -20.71
N GLN A 226 6.14 10.30 -21.78
CA GLN A 226 5.38 11.47 -22.25
C GLN A 226 4.27 11.87 -21.27
N ALA A 227 3.56 10.89 -20.70
CA ALA A 227 2.52 11.14 -19.70
C ALA A 227 3.06 11.81 -18.44
N ILE A 228 4.20 11.33 -17.91
CA ILE A 228 4.90 11.93 -16.77
C ILE A 228 5.29 13.39 -17.07
N LYS A 229 5.89 13.65 -18.25
CA LYS A 229 6.26 15.01 -18.66
C LYS A 229 5.04 15.93 -18.76
N ASN A 230 3.93 15.43 -19.33
CA ASN A 230 2.68 16.19 -19.43
C ASN A 230 2.12 16.53 -18.05
N TYR A 231 2.11 15.56 -17.13
CA TYR A 231 1.70 15.75 -15.74
C TYR A 231 2.54 16.84 -15.06
N MET A 232 3.87 16.70 -15.11
CA MET A 232 4.79 17.68 -14.54
C MET A 232 4.60 19.09 -15.12
N ASN A 233 4.45 19.20 -16.44
CA ASN A 233 4.23 20.49 -17.10
C ASN A 233 2.91 21.15 -16.64
N ALA A 234 1.85 20.37 -16.44
CA ALA A 234 0.59 20.87 -15.91
C ALA A 234 0.75 21.39 -14.47
N LEU A 235 1.44 20.64 -13.60
CA LEU A 235 1.74 21.08 -12.24
C LEU A 235 2.64 22.32 -12.19
N GLN A 236 3.63 22.41 -13.08
CA GLN A 236 4.49 23.59 -13.20
C GLN A 236 3.70 24.83 -13.61
N LYS A 237 2.72 24.70 -14.50
CA LYS A 237 1.80 25.80 -14.85
C LYS A 237 0.97 26.26 -13.66
N ILE A 238 0.44 25.32 -12.86
CA ILE A 238 -0.24 25.64 -11.59
C ILE A 238 0.69 26.42 -10.66
N MET A 239 1.95 25.99 -10.51
CA MET A 239 2.95 26.66 -9.67
C MET A 239 3.36 28.05 -10.15
N ALA A 240 3.33 28.28 -11.47
CA ALA A 240 3.70 29.55 -12.08
C ALA A 240 2.57 30.57 -12.10
N ASP A 241 1.31 30.12 -11.98
CA ASP A 241 0.14 31.00 -11.94
C ASP A 241 0.08 31.75 -10.61
N LYS A 242 0.39 33.06 -10.68
CA LYS A 242 0.38 33.98 -9.52
C LYS A 242 -1.02 34.15 -8.91
N ASN A 243 -2.08 33.83 -9.65
CA ASN A 243 -3.45 33.94 -9.19
C ASN A 243 -4.02 32.61 -8.68
N TYR A 244 -3.23 31.53 -8.72
CA TYR A 244 -3.68 30.23 -8.26
C TYR A 244 -3.85 30.20 -6.74
N ALA A 245 -5.07 29.88 -6.28
CA ALA A 245 -5.41 29.81 -4.87
C ALA A 245 -5.16 28.40 -4.29
N PHE A 246 -3.91 28.14 -3.88
CA PHE A 246 -3.52 26.89 -3.22
C PHE A 246 -4.28 26.62 -1.92
N ARG A 247 -4.44 25.34 -1.59
CA ARG A 247 -4.88 24.90 -0.25
C ARG A 247 -3.71 25.04 0.74
N ASP A 248 -4.02 25.41 1.99
CA ASP A 248 -3.04 25.33 3.09
C ASP A 248 -2.67 23.86 3.34
N PHE A 249 -1.38 23.55 3.49
CA PHE A 249 -0.91 22.21 3.82
C PHE A 249 -1.38 21.74 5.21
N ARG A 250 -1.75 22.66 6.09
CA ARG A 250 -2.29 22.36 7.41
C ARG A 250 -3.69 21.76 7.27
N ILE A 251 -3.84 20.50 7.66
CA ILE A 251 -5.12 19.77 7.59
C ILE A 251 -6.13 20.20 8.66
N GLY A 252 -5.72 21.01 9.64
CA GLY A 252 -6.57 21.51 10.70
C GLY A 252 -6.87 20.48 11.81
N LYS A 253 -7.38 20.99 12.94
CA LYS A 253 -7.57 20.23 14.20
C LYS A 253 -8.51 19.02 14.05
N TYR A 254 -9.56 19.14 13.23
CA TYR A 254 -10.56 18.09 13.07
C TYR A 254 -9.98 16.89 12.32
N LEU A 255 -9.43 17.10 11.12
CA LEU A 255 -8.81 16.02 10.34
C LEU A 255 -7.60 15.43 11.06
N PHE A 256 -6.82 16.24 11.79
CA PHE A 256 -5.69 15.74 12.57
C PHE A 256 -6.12 14.74 13.65
N ARG A 257 -7.18 15.02 14.42
CA ARG A 257 -7.70 14.14 15.47
C ARG A 257 -8.35 12.86 14.96
N GLN A 258 -8.83 12.86 13.71
CA GLN A 258 -9.38 11.65 13.10
C GLN A 258 -8.27 10.73 12.57
N LYS A 259 -7.15 11.34 12.14
CA LYS A 259 -6.02 10.63 11.54
C LYS A 259 -5.12 9.92 12.58
N PHE A 260 -5.09 10.42 13.82
CA PHE A 260 -4.21 9.99 14.91
C PHE A 260 -5.00 9.86 16.21
#